data_AF-A0AA37TDE8-F1
#
_entry.id   AF-A0AA37TDE8-F1
#
_cell.length_a   1.000
_cell.length_b   1.000
_cell.length_c   1.000
_cell.angle_alpha   90.00
_cell.angle_beta   90.00
_cell.angle_gamma   90.00
#
_symmetry.space_group_name_H-M   'P 1'
#
loop_
_entity.id
_entity.type
_entity.pdbx_description
1 polymer ?
#
loop_
_entity_poly.entity_id
_entity_poly.type
_entity_poly.pdbx_seq_one_letter_code
_entity_poly.pdbx_strand_id
1 'polypeptide(L)'
;MTDGYTYYSPRLLFDVYWHTRKRLWSVRVNGRVLYHMPQACLSCATLMVSVPAVERIRARGQREVCAWARGHRAYLPHGLGMDGTPEGEQIFFDPYRFTSFVTAGGMQVTACRWLYFDPDGSAWGLECR
;
A
#
# COMPACT_ATOMS: atom_id res chain seq x y z
N MET A 1 -30.90 15.40 -3.52
CA MET A 1 -30.03 14.41 -2.86
C MET A 1 -29.09 13.87 -3.92
N THR A 2 -27.93 14.49 -4.04
CA THR A 2 -26.89 14.12 -5.01
C THR A 2 -26.08 12.96 -4.46
N ASP A 3 -26.00 11.90 -5.24
CA ASP A 3 -25.32 10.65 -4.95
C ASP A 3 -23.85 10.91 -4.58
N GLY A 4 -23.51 10.65 -3.31
CA GLY A 4 -22.32 11.17 -2.64
C GLY A 4 -21.15 10.18 -2.59
N TYR A 5 -21.16 9.14 -3.42
CA TYR A 5 -20.16 8.09 -3.38
C TYR A 5 -19.63 7.86 -4.78
N THR A 6 -18.31 7.97 -4.94
CA THR A 6 -17.53 7.62 -6.13
C THR A 6 -17.18 8.79 -7.07
N TYR A 7 -16.30 9.68 -6.61
CA TYR A 7 -15.41 10.39 -7.54
C TYR A 7 -14.27 9.44 -7.93
N TYR A 8 -14.53 8.54 -8.88
CA TYR A 8 -13.44 7.99 -9.70
C TYR A 8 -12.88 9.15 -10.52
N SER A 9 -11.75 9.71 -10.11
CA SER A 9 -10.90 10.48 -11.01
C SER A 9 -9.92 9.49 -11.63
N PRO A 10 -10.18 8.95 -12.83
CA PRO A 10 -9.30 7.97 -13.48
C PRO A 10 -7.91 8.54 -13.80
N ARG A 11 -7.69 9.84 -13.56
CA ARG A 11 -6.43 10.53 -13.82
C ARG A 11 -5.56 10.69 -12.57
N LEU A 12 -6.09 10.45 -11.38
CA LEU A 12 -5.31 10.67 -10.14
C LEU A 12 -4.77 9.35 -9.60
N LEU A 13 -3.44 9.26 -9.57
CA LEU A 13 -2.73 8.17 -8.92
C LEU A 13 -2.31 8.60 -7.51
N PHE A 14 -2.52 7.69 -6.58
CA PHE A 14 -2.18 7.86 -5.18
C PHE A 14 -1.01 6.97 -4.85
N ASP A 15 -0.01 7.51 -4.15
CA ASP A 15 1.04 6.73 -3.50
C ASP A 15 0.68 6.55 -2.03
N VAL A 16 0.65 5.32 -1.55
CA VAL A 16 0.32 4.95 -0.17
C VAL A 16 1.50 4.23 0.46
N TYR A 17 1.92 4.66 1.65
CA TYR A 17 2.97 4.01 2.43
C TYR A 17 2.73 4.14 3.93
N TRP A 18 3.27 3.20 4.70
CA TRP A 18 3.14 3.20 6.14
C TRP A 18 4.06 4.24 6.78
N HIS A 19 3.48 5.16 7.57
CA HIS A 19 4.24 6.12 8.34
C HIS A 19 4.54 5.59 9.74
N THR A 20 5.71 4.97 9.90
CA THR A 20 6.14 4.29 11.13
C THR A 20 5.97 5.12 12.42
N ARG A 21 6.31 6.43 12.42
CA ARG A 21 6.15 7.28 13.61
C ARG A 21 4.71 7.67 13.95
N LYS A 22 3.87 7.87 12.94
CA LYS A 22 2.46 8.28 13.12
C LYS A 22 1.54 7.08 13.30
N ARG A 23 2.00 5.88 12.92
CA ARG A 23 1.22 4.65 12.84
C ARG A 23 -0.07 4.85 12.02
N LEU A 24 0.09 5.49 10.87
CA LEU A 24 -0.97 5.78 9.90
C LEU A 24 -0.42 5.61 8.48
N TRP A 25 -1.32 5.35 7.53
CA TRP A 25 -0.98 5.38 6.11
C TRP A 25 -0.87 6.83 5.63
N SER A 26 0.26 7.17 5.03
CA SER A 26 0.42 8.44 4.32
C SER A 26 -0.04 8.29 2.89
N VAL A 27 -0.92 9.19 2.46
CA VAL A 27 -1.44 9.23 1.10
C VAL A 27 -0.85 10.43 0.37
N ARG A 28 -0.18 10.17 -0.75
CA ARG A 28 0.46 11.19 -1.59
C ARG A 28 -0.19 11.24 -2.96
N VAL A 29 -0.15 12.43 -3.56
CA VAL A 29 -0.47 12.67 -4.95
C VAL A 29 0.61 13.58 -5.52
N ASN A 30 1.17 13.21 -6.67
CA ASN A 30 2.25 13.97 -7.32
C ASN A 30 3.42 14.29 -6.36
N GLY A 31 3.81 13.30 -5.55
CA GLY A 31 4.91 13.41 -4.59
C GLY A 31 4.61 14.20 -3.30
N ARG A 32 3.43 14.83 -3.18
CA ARG A 32 3.03 15.60 -1.99
C ARG A 32 2.07 14.80 -1.12
N VAL A 33 2.30 14.79 0.20
CA VAL A 33 1.37 14.16 1.16
C VAL A 33 0.11 15.01 1.22
N LEU A 34 -1.04 14.40 0.95
CA LEU A 34 -2.35 15.05 1.08
C LEU A 34 -2.90 14.90 2.50
N TYR A 35 -2.84 13.67 3.04
CA TYR A 35 -3.37 13.36 4.37
C TYR A 35 -2.79 12.05 4.91
N HIS A 36 -3.05 11.80 6.19
CA HIS A 36 -2.82 10.53 6.86
C HIS A 36 -4.15 9.89 7.21
N MET A 37 -4.26 8.57 7.10
CA MET A 37 -5.49 7.85 7.44
C MET A 37 -5.19 6.49 8.06
N PRO A 38 -6.08 5.97 8.92
CA PRO A 38 -5.88 4.66 9.56
C PRO A 38 -6.02 3.52 8.56
N GLN A 39 -6.84 3.67 7.52
CA GLN A 39 -7.08 2.62 6.53
C GLN A 39 -7.14 3.21 5.13
N ALA A 40 -6.75 2.47 4.11
CA ALA A 40 -6.86 2.89 2.72
C ALA A 40 -7.18 1.69 1.81
N CYS A 41 -7.63 1.97 0.59
CA CYS A 41 -7.81 0.97 -0.45
C CYS A 41 -7.38 1.54 -1.79
N LEU A 42 -6.61 0.75 -2.53
CA LEU A 42 -6.21 1.04 -3.90
C LEU A 42 -6.75 -0.03 -4.85
N SER A 43 -7.12 0.40 -6.05
CA SER A 43 -7.38 -0.45 -7.21
C SER A 43 -6.28 -0.28 -8.25
N CYS A 44 -6.04 -1.33 -9.04
CA CYS A 44 -4.96 -1.39 -10.02
C CYS A 44 -3.60 -0.99 -9.40
N ALA A 45 -3.30 -1.58 -8.24
CA ALA A 45 -2.15 -1.20 -7.44
C ALA A 45 -0.85 -1.79 -8.00
N THR A 46 0.18 -0.97 -8.11
CA THR A 46 1.57 -1.38 -8.37
C THR A 46 2.40 -1.14 -7.10
N LEU A 47 3.22 -2.11 -6.74
CA LEU A 47 4.09 -2.06 -5.58
C LEU A 47 5.48 -1.60 -6.00
N MET A 48 5.94 -0.51 -5.40
CA MET A 48 7.13 0.23 -5.82
C MET A 48 8.18 0.20 -4.72
N VAL A 49 9.43 -0.13 -5.07
CA VAL A 49 10.58 -0.05 -4.16
C VAL A 49 11.70 0.75 -4.81
N SER A 50 12.27 1.71 -4.09
CA SER A 50 13.45 2.46 -4.50
C SER A 50 14.71 1.72 -4.02
N VAL A 51 15.35 0.97 -4.92
CA VAL A 51 16.60 0.24 -4.64
C VAL A 51 17.70 1.17 -4.08
N PRO A 52 17.95 2.37 -4.64
CA PRO A 52 18.94 3.28 -4.06
C PRO A 52 18.60 3.73 -2.63
N ALA A 53 17.31 3.87 -2.29
CA ALA A 53 16.90 4.19 -0.93
C ALA A 53 17.11 3.00 0.01
N VAL A 54 16.82 1.78 -0.44
CA VAL A 54 17.11 0.55 0.32
C VAL A 54 18.61 0.44 0.62
N GLU A 55 19.47 0.68 -0.37
CA GLU A 55 20.93 0.68 -0.18
C GLU A 55 21.38 1.71 0.87
N ARG A 56 20.85 2.95 0.80
CA ARG A 56 21.14 3.98 1.82
C ARG A 56 20.66 3.57 3.22
N ILE A 57 19.48 2.97 3.33
CA ILE A 57 18.95 2.49 4.62
C ILE A 57 19.88 1.43 5.20
N ARG A 58 20.32 0.47 4.38
CA ARG A 58 21.24 -0.60 4.81
C ARG A 58 22.60 -0.05 5.21
N ALA A 59 23.14 0.90 4.43
CA ALA A 59 24.45 1.50 4.70
C ALA A 59 24.46 2.39 5.95
N ARG A 60 23.40 3.18 6.17
CA ARG A 60 23.34 4.17 7.26
C ARG A 60 22.66 3.63 8.52
N GLY A 61 21.92 2.53 8.43
CA GLY A 61 21.03 2.06 9.49
C GLY A 61 19.84 3.01 9.77
N GLN A 62 19.61 4.00 8.92
CA GLN A 62 18.60 5.04 9.12
C GLN A 62 17.40 4.80 8.18
N ARG A 63 16.19 4.75 8.75
CA ARG A 63 14.96 4.54 7.98
C ARG A 63 14.54 5.78 7.19
N GLU A 64 14.21 5.59 5.93
CA GLU A 64 13.53 6.56 5.06
C GLU A 64 12.42 5.87 4.24
N VAL A 65 11.60 6.65 3.54
CA VAL A 65 10.59 6.08 2.66
C VAL A 65 11.28 5.48 1.43
N CYS A 66 11.23 4.17 1.31
CA CYS A 66 11.82 3.42 0.19
C CYS A 66 10.82 2.49 -0.50
N ALA A 67 9.61 2.34 0.04
CA ALA A 67 8.58 1.47 -0.51
C ALA A 67 7.19 2.13 -0.40
N TRP A 68 6.38 1.98 -1.44
CA TRP A 68 5.01 2.48 -1.50
C TRP A 68 4.18 1.68 -2.51
N ALA A 69 2.86 1.74 -2.38
CA ALA A 69 1.93 1.27 -3.38
C ALA A 69 1.37 2.44 -4.18
N ARG A 70 1.20 2.27 -5.49
CA ARG A 70 0.63 3.26 -6.41
C ARG A 70 -0.63 2.72 -7.06
N GLY A 71 -1.73 3.47 -7.03
CA GLY A 71 -2.96 3.04 -7.71
C GLY A 71 -4.07 4.10 -7.69
N HIS A 72 -5.28 3.69 -8.05
CA HIS A 72 -6.46 4.55 -7.94
C HIS A 72 -7.13 4.34 -6.60
N ARG A 73 -7.54 5.44 -5.94
CA ARG A 73 -8.31 5.35 -4.69
C ARG A 73 -9.61 4.60 -4.95
N ALA A 74 -9.87 3.59 -4.12
CA ALA A 74 -11.11 2.85 -4.12
C ALA A 74 -11.84 3.03 -2.79
N TYR A 75 -13.16 2.89 -2.84
CA TYR A 75 -14.02 2.75 -1.67
C TYR A 75 -14.66 1.37 -1.77
N LEU A 76 -14.07 0.40 -1.09
CA LEU A 76 -14.73 -0.89 -0.85
C LEU A 76 -14.90 -1.06 0.66
N PRO A 77 -16.02 -1.65 1.13
CA PRO A 77 -16.09 -2.14 2.48
C PRO A 77 -14.98 -3.19 2.65
N HIS A 78 -14.34 -3.18 3.81
CA HIS A 78 -13.25 -4.06 4.26
C HIS A 78 -12.96 -5.30 3.41
N GLY A 79 -11.67 -5.60 3.19
CA GLY A 79 -11.16 -6.84 2.57
C GLY A 79 -11.43 -8.12 3.36
N LEU A 80 -12.57 -8.19 4.05
CA LEU A 80 -13.14 -9.37 4.64
C LEU A 80 -14.13 -9.96 3.63
N GLY A 81 -13.98 -11.24 3.32
CA GLY A 81 -15.04 -12.02 2.68
C GLY A 81 -16.31 -11.99 3.52
N MET A 82 -17.40 -12.50 2.96
CA MET A 82 -18.71 -12.56 3.63
C MET A 82 -18.68 -13.27 5.01
N ASP A 83 -17.62 -14.04 5.31
CA ASP A 83 -17.40 -14.79 6.54
C ASP A 83 -16.43 -14.12 7.55
N GLY A 84 -15.91 -12.93 7.24
CA GLY A 84 -14.95 -12.25 8.11
C GLY A 84 -13.50 -12.73 7.97
N THR A 85 -13.18 -13.54 6.95
CA THR A 85 -11.79 -13.90 6.63
C THR A 85 -11.18 -12.90 5.64
N PRO A 86 -9.89 -12.54 5.76
CA PRO A 86 -9.24 -11.72 4.75
C PRO A 86 -9.28 -12.44 3.40
N GLU A 87 -10.04 -11.92 2.44
CA GLU A 87 -9.89 -12.35 1.06
C GLU A 87 -8.59 -11.71 0.55
N GLY A 88 -7.50 -12.49 0.51
CA GLY A 88 -6.22 -12.05 -0.03
C GLY A 88 -4.99 -12.54 0.73
N GLU A 89 -3.83 -12.24 0.18
CA GLU A 89 -2.55 -12.57 0.79
C GLU A 89 -1.96 -11.34 1.48
N GLN A 90 -1.38 -11.53 2.67
CA GLN A 90 -0.66 -10.46 3.33
C GLN A 90 0.62 -10.15 2.56
N ILE A 91 0.80 -8.88 2.23
CA ILE A 91 1.95 -8.37 1.50
C ILE A 91 2.77 -7.50 2.44
N PHE A 92 4.07 -7.76 2.52
CA PHE A 92 4.97 -6.99 3.35
C PHE A 92 6.29 -6.67 2.65
N PHE A 93 7.01 -5.75 3.26
CA PHE A 93 8.32 -5.32 2.81
C PHE A 93 9.21 -5.01 4.02
N ASP A 94 10.42 -5.54 4.00
CA ASP A 94 11.46 -5.25 4.97
C ASP A 94 12.72 -4.77 4.22
N PRO A 95 13.12 -3.49 4.34
CA PRO A 95 14.26 -2.96 3.60
C PRO A 95 15.58 -3.63 3.99
N TYR A 96 15.70 -4.29 5.14
CA TYR A 96 16.91 -5.00 5.53
C TYR A 96 17.01 -6.40 4.91
N ARG A 97 15.90 -6.95 4.40
CA ARG A 97 15.83 -8.31 3.86
C ARG A 97 15.57 -8.35 2.36
N PHE A 98 14.73 -7.45 1.85
CA PHE A 98 14.20 -7.53 0.50
C PHE A 98 14.40 -6.23 -0.28
N THR A 99 14.36 -6.36 -1.61
CA THR A 99 14.32 -5.24 -2.58
C THR A 99 12.99 -5.20 -3.33
N SER A 100 12.03 -6.02 -2.91
CA SER A 100 10.69 -6.15 -3.47
C SER A 100 9.69 -6.47 -2.35
N PHE A 101 8.41 -6.21 -2.61
CA PHE A 101 7.35 -6.69 -1.72
C PHE A 101 7.18 -8.20 -1.90
N VAL A 102 6.85 -8.89 -0.81
CA VAL A 102 6.70 -10.34 -0.80
C VAL A 102 5.46 -10.77 -0.03
N THR A 103 4.96 -11.97 -0.35
CA THR A 103 3.93 -12.66 0.42
C THR A 103 4.56 -13.47 1.56
N ALA A 104 3.73 -14.01 2.47
CA ALA A 104 4.21 -14.91 3.53
C ALA A 104 4.92 -16.17 2.97
N GLY A 105 4.53 -16.63 1.77
CA GLY A 105 5.19 -17.72 1.06
C GLY A 105 6.50 -17.34 0.37
N GLY A 106 6.92 -16.06 0.45
CA GLY A 106 8.15 -15.56 -0.18
C GLY A 106 8.02 -15.23 -1.67
N MET A 107 6.81 -15.31 -2.23
CA MET A 107 6.56 -14.89 -3.62
C MET A 107 6.72 -13.37 -3.71
N GLN A 108 7.46 -12.90 -4.71
CA GLN A 108 7.54 -11.49 -5.02
C GLN A 108 6.21 -10.98 -5.57
N VAL A 109 5.78 -9.81 -5.09
CA VAL A 109 4.57 -9.13 -5.57
C VAL A 109 4.93 -7.78 -6.16
N THR A 110 4.46 -7.54 -7.37
CA THR A 110 4.69 -6.31 -8.14
C THR A 110 3.40 -5.55 -8.39
N ALA A 111 2.26 -6.23 -8.45
CA ALA A 111 0.96 -5.60 -8.62
C ALA A 111 -0.17 -6.43 -8.02
N CYS A 112 -1.27 -5.78 -7.69
CA CYS A 112 -2.52 -6.41 -7.28
C CYS A 112 -3.70 -5.65 -7.89
N ARG A 113 -4.79 -6.35 -8.21
CA ARG A 113 -6.01 -5.68 -8.63
C ARG A 113 -6.59 -4.81 -7.51
N TRP A 114 -6.56 -5.33 -6.29
CA TRP A 114 -6.95 -4.60 -5.09
C TRP A 114 -5.88 -4.71 -4.01
N LEU A 115 -5.67 -3.63 -3.29
CA LEU A 115 -4.73 -3.56 -2.18
C LEU A 115 -5.37 -2.81 -1.02
N TYR A 116 -5.52 -3.48 0.11
CA TYR A 116 -6.09 -2.97 1.35
C TYR A 116 -4.99 -2.66 2.34
N PHE A 117 -5.23 -1.63 3.13
CA PHE A 117 -4.29 -1.10 4.11
C PHE A 117 -5.02 -0.99 5.44
N ASP A 118 -4.62 -1.77 6.43
CA ASP A 118 -5.29 -1.86 7.73
C ASP A 118 -4.67 -0.92 8.78
N PRO A 119 -5.42 -0.56 9.83
CA PRO A 119 -4.94 0.32 10.90
C PRO A 119 -3.69 -0.12 11.65
N ASP A 120 -3.35 -1.41 11.61
CA ASP A 120 -2.17 -1.97 12.25
C ASP A 120 -0.88 -1.82 11.42
N GLY A 121 -0.99 -1.39 10.15
CA GLY A 121 0.11 -1.29 9.21
C GLY A 121 0.25 -2.51 8.28
N SER A 122 -0.66 -3.48 8.37
CA SER A 122 -0.74 -4.60 7.46
C SER A 122 -1.32 -4.19 6.10
N ALA A 123 -0.84 -4.82 5.04
CA ALA A 123 -1.39 -4.67 3.70
C ALA A 123 -1.80 -6.03 3.14
N TRP A 124 -2.95 -6.08 2.46
CA TRP A 124 -3.55 -7.29 1.92
C TRP A 124 -3.87 -7.12 0.45
N GLY A 125 -3.39 -8.04 -0.38
CA GLY A 125 -3.58 -7.96 -1.82
C GLY A 125 -4.52 -9.05 -2.35
N LEU A 126 -5.34 -8.65 -3.33
CA LEU A 126 -6.19 -9.54 -4.12
C LEU A 126 -5.75 -9.53 -5.59
N GLU A 127 -5.81 -10.72 -6.21
CA GLU A 127 -5.43 -10.94 -7.60
C GLU A 127 -4.04 -10.35 -7.89
N CYS A 128 -3.05 -10.83 -7.13
CA CYS A 128 -1.68 -10.34 -7.15
C CYS A 128 -0.78 -11.10 -8.14
N ARG A 129 0.29 -10.43 -8.59
CA ARG A 129 1.32 -10.95 -9.49
C ARG A 129 2.68 -10.31 -9.22
#